data_AF-A0A537ZY32-F1
#
_entry.id   AF-A0A537ZY32-F1
#
_cell.length_a   1.000
_cell.length_b   1.000
_cell.length_c   1.000
_cell.angle_alpha   90.00
_cell.angle_beta   90.00
_cell.angle_gamma   90.00
#
_symmetry.space_group_name_H-M   'P 1'
#
loop_
_entity.id
_entity.type
_entity.pdbx_description
1 polymer ?
#
loop_
_entity_poly.entity_id
_entity_poly.type
_entity_poly.pdbx_seq_one_letter_code
_entity_poly.pdbx_strand_id
1 'polypeptide(L)'
;ATGVILHTNLGRAPLAPCAAEAAARIGTSYSNLELDLETGERGSRQAHLEELLRSLSGAQGALAVNNNAAAVLLALAALAAGREVVIARGQLVEIGDSFRIPEILMQSGARLLEVGTTNRTRIADYEAAIGPETAAIMRVHQSNFRTVGFVEEAPLEGLRELAGAHGLALIDDLGSGAM
;
A
#
# COMPACT_ATOMS: atom_id res chain seq x y z
N ALA A 1 28.18 1.80 10.74
CA ALA A 1 29.05 0.61 10.79
C ALA A 1 28.45 -0.64 10.10
N THR A 2 27.14 -0.75 9.84
CA THR A 2 26.54 -1.91 9.14
C THR A 2 26.47 -1.78 7.61
N GLY A 3 26.59 -0.56 7.06
CA GLY A 3 26.43 -0.30 5.62
C GLY A 3 24.99 -0.39 5.10
N VAL A 4 24.02 -0.72 5.96
CA VAL A 4 22.60 -0.82 5.60
C VAL A 4 21.92 0.55 5.76
N ILE A 5 21.41 1.11 4.66
CA ILE A 5 20.77 2.43 4.64
C ILE A 5 19.39 2.41 5.34
N LEU A 6 18.53 1.47 4.96
CA LEU A 6 17.20 1.28 5.56
C LEU A 6 17.24 0.10 6.54
N HIS A 7 17.71 0.35 7.75
CA HIS A 7 17.82 -0.69 8.76
C HIS A 7 16.57 -0.74 9.65
N THR A 8 15.76 -1.79 9.52
CA THR A 8 14.48 -1.94 10.25
C THR A 8 14.67 -1.86 11.76
N ASN A 9 15.66 -2.55 12.31
CA ASN A 9 15.91 -2.56 13.76
C ASN A 9 16.53 -1.26 14.31
N LEU A 10 17.05 -0.37 13.45
CA LEU A 10 17.67 0.89 13.86
C LEU A 10 16.79 2.10 13.50
N GLY A 11 15.51 1.89 13.20
CA GLY A 11 14.56 2.98 12.98
C GLY A 11 14.45 3.49 11.54
N ARG A 12 14.85 2.68 10.54
CA ARG A 12 14.68 2.98 9.10
C ARG A 12 15.42 4.27 8.68
N ALA A 13 14.73 5.17 7.97
CA ALA A 13 15.32 6.37 7.40
C ALA A 13 15.50 7.46 8.49
N PRO A 14 16.72 7.95 8.74
CA PRO A 14 16.91 9.13 9.58
C PRO A 14 16.34 10.38 8.88
N LEU A 15 15.87 11.33 9.69
CA LEU A 15 15.39 12.61 9.17
C LEU A 15 16.57 13.52 8.79
N ALA A 16 16.39 14.29 7.71
CA ALA A 16 17.28 15.41 7.43
C ALA A 16 17.20 16.46 8.58
N PRO A 17 18.29 17.17 8.92
CA PRO A 17 18.28 18.14 10.02
C PRO A 17 17.14 19.17 9.92
N CYS A 18 16.91 19.72 8.73
CA CYS A 18 15.83 20.69 8.50
C CYS A 18 14.43 20.11 8.77
N ALA A 19 14.20 18.82 8.48
CA ALA A 19 12.94 18.15 8.75
C ALA A 19 12.75 17.91 10.25
N ALA A 20 13.81 17.50 10.95
CA ALA A 20 13.80 17.32 12.40
C ALA A 20 13.53 18.64 13.13
N GLU A 21 14.17 19.73 12.71
CA GLU A 21 13.95 21.07 13.26
C GLU A 21 12.53 21.58 13.01
N ALA A 22 11.97 21.34 11.81
CA ALA A 22 10.59 21.69 11.50
C ALA A 22 9.59 20.93 12.39
N ALA A 23 9.80 19.63 12.57
CA ALA A 23 8.98 18.79 13.44
C ALA A 23 9.06 19.27 14.92
N ALA A 24 10.27 19.54 15.41
CA ALA A 24 10.47 20.06 16.77
C ALA A 24 9.76 21.40 16.98
N ARG A 25 9.90 22.34 16.04
CA ARG A 25 9.25 23.66 16.11
C ARG A 25 7.73 23.55 16.23
N ILE A 26 7.10 22.72 15.39
CA ILE A 26 5.64 22.53 15.43
C ILE A 26 5.22 21.73 16.68
N GLY A 27 6.03 20.76 17.12
CA GLY A 27 5.73 19.96 18.32
C GLY A 27 5.73 20.75 19.62
N THR A 28 6.37 21.93 19.65
CA THR A 28 6.44 22.80 20.84
C THR A 28 5.47 23.99 20.80
N SER A 29 4.52 24.03 19.86
CA SER A 29 3.63 25.18 19.68
C SER A 29 2.25 24.77 19.17
N TYR A 30 1.26 25.66 19.32
CA TYR A 30 0.00 25.52 18.59
C TYR A 30 0.25 25.68 17.08
N SER A 31 -0.58 25.02 16.28
CA SER A 31 -0.49 25.06 14.82
C SER A 31 -1.87 25.00 14.18
N ASN A 32 -1.94 25.25 12.88
CA ASN A 32 -3.13 25.12 12.04
C ASN A 32 -3.41 23.67 11.63
N LEU A 33 -3.08 22.69 12.48
CA LEU A 33 -3.18 21.26 12.17
C LEU A 33 -4.57 20.85 11.65
N GLU A 34 -5.63 21.38 12.26
CA GLU A 34 -7.03 21.18 11.85
C GLU A 34 -7.78 22.51 11.74
N LEU A 35 -7.09 23.60 11.41
CA LEU A 35 -7.69 24.93 11.26
C LEU A 35 -7.36 25.47 9.87
N ASP A 36 -8.40 25.82 9.12
CA ASP A 36 -8.25 26.56 7.87
C ASP A 36 -8.10 28.06 8.20
N LEU A 37 -7.01 28.67 7.74
CA LEU A 37 -6.69 30.06 8.08
C LEU A 37 -7.46 31.08 7.23
N GLU A 38 -7.99 30.69 6.08
CA GLU A 38 -8.77 31.57 5.21
C GLU A 38 -10.21 31.72 5.72
N THR A 39 -10.81 30.61 6.16
CA THR A 39 -12.18 30.55 6.66
C THR A 39 -12.27 30.70 8.18
N GLY A 40 -11.21 30.35 8.91
CA GLY A 40 -11.21 30.30 10.38
C GLY A 40 -11.95 29.09 10.96
N GLU A 41 -12.38 28.14 10.13
CA GLU A 41 -13.14 26.96 10.53
C GLU A 41 -12.26 25.70 10.67
N ARG A 42 -12.83 24.64 11.24
CA ARG A 42 -12.14 23.35 11.35
C ARG A 42 -11.89 22.76 9.96
N GLY A 43 -10.62 22.49 9.65
CA GLY A 43 -10.17 21.87 8.40
C GLY A 43 -9.63 20.44 8.59
N SER A 44 -9.48 19.71 7.49
CA SER A 44 -8.84 18.40 7.50
C SER A 44 -7.33 18.54 7.53
N ARG A 45 -6.67 17.84 8.48
CA ARG A 45 -5.20 17.75 8.52
C ARG A 45 -4.57 17.13 7.26
N GLN A 46 -5.37 16.38 6.48
CA GLN A 46 -4.89 15.74 5.24
C GLN A 46 -4.66 16.75 4.12
N ALA A 47 -5.34 17.90 4.15
CA ALA A 47 -5.24 18.92 3.10
C ALA A 47 -3.79 19.40 2.92
N HIS A 48 -3.02 19.50 4.01
CA HIS A 48 -1.61 19.89 4.00
C HIS A 48 -0.70 18.92 3.22
N LEU A 49 -1.09 17.64 3.10
CA LEU A 49 -0.30 16.59 2.44
C LEU A 49 -0.87 16.19 1.08
N GLU A 50 -2.19 16.25 0.92
CA GLU A 50 -2.87 15.74 -0.28
C GLU A 50 -2.34 16.41 -1.55
N GLU A 51 -2.22 17.74 -1.56
CA GLU A 51 -1.72 18.48 -2.73
C GLU A 51 -0.28 18.09 -3.09
N LEU A 52 0.59 17.97 -2.08
CA LEU A 52 1.98 17.56 -2.27
C LEU A 52 2.06 16.15 -2.87
N LEU A 53 1.32 15.20 -2.29
CA LEU A 53 1.29 13.82 -2.76
C LEU A 53 0.72 13.69 -4.17
N ARG A 54 -0.33 14.45 -4.50
CA ARG A 54 -0.90 14.48 -5.86
C ARG A 54 0.07 15.07 -6.86
N SER A 55 0.80 16.13 -6.50
CA SER A 55 1.81 16.72 -7.39
C SER A 55 2.98 15.77 -7.68
N LEU A 56 3.40 14.98 -6.69
CA LEU A 56 4.49 14.02 -6.82
C LEU A 56 4.09 12.76 -7.60
N SER A 57 2.86 12.27 -7.40
CA SER A 57 2.39 10.99 -7.96
C SER A 57 1.59 11.13 -9.25
N GLY A 58 1.04 12.31 -9.54
CA GLY A 58 0.02 12.49 -10.57
C GLY A 58 -1.35 11.88 -10.21
N ALA A 59 -1.54 11.42 -8.97
CA ALA A 59 -2.79 10.82 -8.53
C ALA A 59 -3.95 11.84 -8.44
N GLN A 60 -5.17 11.35 -8.60
CA GLN A 60 -6.40 12.17 -8.52
C GLN A 60 -6.74 12.59 -7.08
N GLY A 61 -6.28 11.82 -6.09
CA GLY A 61 -6.45 12.05 -4.67
C GLY A 61 -5.32 11.36 -3.90
N ALA A 62 -5.12 11.76 -2.65
CA ALA A 62 -4.10 11.15 -1.78
C ALA A 62 -4.53 11.20 -0.31
N LEU A 63 -4.10 10.19 0.45
CA LEU A 63 -4.37 10.09 1.88
C LEU A 63 -3.14 9.54 2.60
N ALA A 64 -2.75 10.16 3.71
CA ALA A 64 -1.72 9.64 4.59
C ALA A 64 -2.36 9.03 5.84
N VAL A 65 -2.03 7.78 6.11
CA VAL A 65 -2.40 7.08 7.35
C VAL A 65 -1.16 6.73 8.15
N ASN A 66 -1.34 6.15 9.33
CA ASN A 66 -0.26 5.88 10.29
C ASN A 66 0.96 5.17 9.68
N ASN A 67 0.73 4.11 8.88
CA ASN A 67 1.78 3.36 8.20
C ASN A 67 1.21 2.59 7.00
N ASN A 68 2.08 1.94 6.22
CA ASN A 68 1.66 1.14 5.06
C ASN A 68 0.69 0.00 5.43
N ALA A 69 0.86 -0.60 6.62
CA ALA A 69 -0.03 -1.67 7.04
C ALA A 69 -1.48 -1.21 7.25
N ALA A 70 -1.64 -0.04 7.86
CA ALA A 70 -2.94 0.62 7.98
C ALA A 70 -3.48 1.04 6.61
N ALA A 71 -2.63 1.41 5.65
CA ALA A 71 -3.04 1.77 4.29
C ALA A 71 -3.63 0.56 3.56
N VAL A 72 -2.94 -0.58 3.59
CA VAL A 72 -3.42 -1.85 3.01
C VAL A 72 -4.72 -2.28 3.66
N LEU A 73 -4.79 -2.27 4.99
CA LEU A 73 -6.01 -2.61 5.73
C LEU A 73 -7.19 -1.71 5.33
N LEU A 74 -6.97 -0.39 5.29
CA LEU A 74 -8.00 0.59 4.94
C LEU A 74 -8.48 0.42 3.50
N ALA A 75 -7.56 0.25 2.54
CA ALA A 75 -7.89 0.06 1.13
C ALA A 75 -8.75 -1.20 0.94
N LEU A 76 -8.34 -2.32 1.56
CA LEU A 76 -9.08 -3.58 1.47
C LEU A 76 -10.44 -3.50 2.16
N ALA A 77 -10.53 -2.88 3.33
CA ALA A 77 -11.79 -2.71 4.05
C ALA A 77 -12.77 -1.82 3.27
N ALA A 78 -12.28 -0.75 2.65
CA ALA A 78 -13.12 0.16 1.87
C ALA A 78 -13.57 -0.44 0.53
N LEU A 79 -12.72 -1.22 -0.14
CA LEU A 79 -12.95 -1.67 -1.52
C LEU A 79 -13.46 -3.10 -1.64
N ALA A 80 -13.20 -3.95 -0.64
CA ALA A 80 -13.41 -5.40 -0.75
C ALA A 80 -13.97 -6.08 0.51
N ALA A 81 -14.44 -5.34 1.51
CA ALA A 81 -15.08 -5.94 2.68
C ALA A 81 -16.26 -6.85 2.27
N GLY A 82 -16.27 -8.08 2.76
CA GLY A 82 -17.27 -9.10 2.43
C GLY A 82 -17.17 -9.64 1.00
N ARG A 83 -16.10 -9.35 0.25
CA ARG A 83 -15.89 -9.77 -1.15
C ARG A 83 -14.49 -10.36 -1.35
N GLU A 84 -14.25 -10.95 -2.52
CA GLU A 84 -13.00 -11.63 -2.83
C GLU A 84 -11.93 -10.68 -3.36
N VAL A 85 -10.69 -10.91 -2.91
CA VAL A 85 -9.48 -10.24 -3.40
C VAL A 85 -8.54 -11.28 -3.97
N VAL A 86 -8.25 -11.17 -5.26
CA VAL A 86 -7.37 -12.10 -5.98
C VAL A 86 -5.91 -11.65 -5.83
N ILE A 87 -5.04 -12.54 -5.39
CA ILE A 87 -3.60 -12.26 -5.17
C ILE A 87 -2.73 -13.47 -5.52
N ALA A 88 -1.52 -13.24 -6.02
CA ALA A 88 -0.57 -14.31 -6.29
C ALA A 88 -0.12 -14.99 -5.00
N ARG A 89 -0.05 -16.34 -5.00
CA ARG A 89 0.46 -17.12 -3.87
C ARG A 89 1.90 -16.72 -3.48
N GLY A 90 2.73 -16.35 -4.46
CA GLY A 90 4.10 -15.85 -4.22
C GLY A 90 4.19 -14.45 -3.58
N GLN A 91 3.06 -13.79 -3.36
CA GLN A 91 2.96 -12.44 -2.78
C GLN A 91 2.30 -12.44 -1.38
N LEU A 92 2.01 -13.61 -0.81
CA LEU A 92 1.57 -13.76 0.58
C LEU A 92 2.76 -13.64 1.54
N VAL A 93 3.29 -12.42 1.66
CA VAL A 93 4.55 -12.13 2.35
C VAL A 93 4.37 -11.82 3.83
N GLU A 94 5.45 -12.02 4.58
CA GLU A 94 5.65 -11.51 5.94
C GLU A 94 6.79 -10.47 5.93
N ILE A 95 6.53 -9.28 6.46
CA ILE A 95 7.49 -8.16 6.49
C ILE A 95 7.73 -7.73 7.93
N GLY A 96 8.96 -7.85 8.41
CA GLY A 96 9.25 -7.69 9.83
C GLY A 96 8.60 -8.82 10.66
N ASP A 97 8.27 -8.55 11.92
CA ASP A 97 7.85 -9.60 12.86
C ASP A 97 6.32 -9.75 13.02
N SER A 98 5.51 -8.87 12.42
CA SER A 98 4.05 -8.85 12.68
C SER A 98 3.16 -8.44 11.51
N PHE A 99 3.71 -8.16 10.33
CA PHE A 99 2.93 -7.79 9.15
C PHE A 99 2.86 -8.97 8.19
N ARG A 100 1.69 -9.59 8.10
CA ARG A 100 1.38 -10.68 7.18
C ARG A 100 0.21 -10.32 6.29
N ILE A 101 0.41 -10.35 4.98
CA ILE A 101 -0.65 -10.03 4.01
C ILE A 101 -1.93 -10.86 4.22
N PRO A 102 -1.86 -12.19 4.43
CA PRO A 102 -3.06 -12.99 4.70
C PRO A 102 -3.84 -12.51 5.94
N GLU A 103 -3.13 -12.16 7.02
CA GLU A 103 -3.77 -11.74 8.28
C GLU A 103 -4.46 -10.39 8.13
N ILE A 104 -3.88 -9.46 7.38
CA ILE A 104 -4.47 -8.15 7.13
C ILE A 104 -5.67 -8.22 6.19
N LEU A 105 -5.61 -9.06 5.16
CA LEU A 105 -6.77 -9.36 4.31
C LEU A 105 -7.95 -9.90 5.12
N MET A 106 -7.69 -10.83 6.04
CA MET A 106 -8.74 -11.34 6.92
C MET A 106 -9.28 -10.25 7.86
N GLN A 107 -8.40 -9.44 8.46
CA GLN A 107 -8.80 -8.34 9.35
C GLN A 107 -9.59 -7.23 8.63
N SER A 108 -9.35 -7.02 7.33
CA SER A 108 -10.11 -6.06 6.53
C SER A 108 -11.54 -6.52 6.24
N GLY A 109 -11.88 -7.77 6.58
CA GLY A 109 -13.14 -8.41 6.23
C GLY A 109 -13.21 -8.88 4.78
N ALA A 110 -12.11 -8.80 4.02
CA ALA A 110 -12.04 -9.35 2.67
C ALA A 110 -11.82 -10.87 2.70
N ARG A 111 -12.19 -11.55 1.62
CA ARG A 111 -11.88 -12.97 1.41
C ARG A 111 -10.66 -13.09 0.50
N LEU A 112 -9.61 -13.70 1.03
CA LEU A 112 -8.40 -14.02 0.28
C LEU A 112 -8.71 -15.09 -0.78
N LEU A 113 -8.42 -14.80 -2.05
CA LEU A 113 -8.43 -15.77 -3.15
C LEU A 113 -7.03 -15.82 -3.78
N GLU A 114 -6.25 -16.82 -3.40
CA GLU A 114 -4.87 -16.97 -3.89
C GLU A 114 -4.80 -17.73 -5.23
N VAL A 115 -3.95 -17.26 -6.15
CA VAL A 115 -3.79 -17.82 -7.50
C VAL A 115 -2.34 -18.14 -7.85
N GLY A 116 -2.16 -18.97 -8.87
CA GLY A 116 -0.85 -19.41 -9.34
C GLY A 116 -0.09 -20.22 -8.30
N THR A 117 1.23 -20.17 -8.40
CA THR A 117 2.17 -20.90 -7.53
C THR A 117 3.16 -19.95 -6.88
N THR A 118 3.96 -20.44 -5.93
CA THR A 118 4.94 -19.62 -5.21
C THR A 118 5.93 -18.92 -6.15
N ASN A 119 6.37 -19.59 -7.20
CA ASN A 119 7.39 -19.09 -8.11
C ASN A 119 6.82 -18.62 -9.46
N ARG A 120 5.64 -19.08 -9.88
CA ARG A 120 5.05 -18.71 -11.18
C ARG A 120 3.59 -18.35 -11.04
N THR A 121 3.26 -17.13 -11.45
CA THR A 121 1.88 -16.65 -11.60
C THR A 121 1.76 -15.86 -12.89
N ARG A 122 0.69 -16.13 -13.66
CA ARG A 122 0.38 -15.51 -14.94
C ARG A 122 -0.94 -14.75 -14.86
N ILE A 123 -1.18 -13.87 -15.84
CA ILE A 123 -2.47 -13.17 -15.97
C ILE A 123 -3.65 -14.15 -16.06
N ALA A 124 -3.49 -15.27 -16.77
CA ALA A 124 -4.52 -16.31 -16.88
C ALA A 124 -4.91 -16.93 -15.52
N ASP A 125 -3.98 -16.98 -14.55
CA ASP A 125 -4.29 -17.48 -13.21
C ASP A 125 -5.22 -16.51 -12.46
N TYR A 126 -5.05 -15.20 -12.66
CA TYR A 126 -5.96 -14.19 -12.13
C TYR A 126 -7.31 -14.22 -12.85
N GLU A 127 -7.31 -14.23 -14.18
CA GLU A 127 -8.52 -14.24 -15.00
C GLU A 127 -9.45 -15.41 -14.66
N ALA A 128 -8.88 -16.62 -14.52
CA ALA A 128 -9.63 -17.82 -14.17
C ALA A 128 -10.27 -17.79 -12.77
N ALA A 129 -9.78 -16.94 -11.87
CA ALA A 129 -10.28 -16.80 -10.51
C ALA A 129 -11.34 -15.70 -10.36
N ILE A 130 -11.51 -14.82 -11.36
CA ILE A 130 -12.49 -13.75 -11.30
C ILE A 130 -13.91 -14.34 -11.36
N GLY A 131 -14.72 -14.01 -10.35
CA GLY A 131 -16.11 -14.40 -10.25
C GLY A 131 -17.01 -13.25 -9.77
N PRO A 132 -18.32 -13.51 -9.58
CA PRO A 132 -19.29 -12.50 -9.15
C PRO A 132 -18.92 -11.81 -7.82
N GLU A 133 -18.24 -12.55 -6.95
CA GLU A 133 -17.83 -12.10 -5.63
C GLU A 133 -16.51 -11.32 -5.63
N THR A 134 -15.78 -11.27 -6.76
CA THR A 134 -14.49 -10.57 -6.85
C THR A 134 -14.66 -9.06 -6.84
N ALA A 135 -13.97 -8.39 -5.93
CA ALA A 135 -13.98 -6.93 -5.80
C ALA A 135 -12.66 -6.28 -6.23
N ALA A 136 -11.54 -6.95 -6.00
CA ALA A 136 -10.24 -6.38 -6.28
C ALA A 136 -9.21 -7.43 -6.72
N ILE A 137 -8.24 -6.96 -7.49
CA ILE A 137 -6.97 -7.62 -7.72
C ILE A 137 -5.94 -6.90 -6.83
N MET A 138 -5.16 -7.68 -6.08
CA MET A 138 -4.09 -7.16 -5.25
C MET A 138 -2.74 -7.65 -5.76
N ARG A 139 -1.78 -6.74 -5.82
CA ARG A 139 -0.36 -7.01 -6.06
C ARG A 139 0.45 -6.52 -4.87
N VAL A 140 1.41 -7.31 -4.42
CA VAL A 140 2.33 -6.95 -3.34
C VAL A 140 3.76 -7.11 -3.79
N HIS A 141 4.56 -6.06 -3.67
CA HIS A 141 5.98 -6.08 -4.00
C HIS A 141 6.81 -6.82 -2.93
N GLN A 142 7.73 -7.68 -3.38
CA GLN A 142 8.65 -8.41 -2.51
C GLN A 142 9.78 -7.50 -2.01
N SER A 143 9.51 -6.74 -0.94
CA SER A 143 10.40 -5.67 -0.47
C SER A 143 11.64 -6.12 0.32
N ASN A 144 11.59 -7.30 0.97
CA ASN A 144 12.62 -7.79 1.89
C ASN A 144 13.24 -9.14 1.46
N PHE A 145 12.80 -9.74 0.36
CA PHE A 145 13.39 -10.95 -0.22
C PHE A 145 13.22 -10.93 -1.74
N ARG A 146 13.85 -11.90 -2.41
CA ARG A 146 13.62 -12.16 -3.84
C ARG A 146 13.68 -13.66 -4.12
N THR A 147 12.82 -14.13 -5.00
CA THR A 147 12.89 -15.50 -5.53
C THR A 147 13.79 -15.53 -6.76
N VAL A 148 14.68 -16.51 -6.88
CA VAL A 148 15.61 -16.66 -8.02
C VAL A 148 15.47 -18.05 -8.63
N GLY A 149 15.59 -18.15 -9.96
CA GLY A 149 15.48 -19.41 -10.71
C GLY A 149 14.31 -19.38 -11.68
N PHE A 150 13.47 -20.42 -11.66
CA PHE A 150 12.29 -20.53 -12.52
C PHE A 150 11.12 -19.70 -12.01
N VAL A 151 11.25 -18.38 -12.10
CA VAL A 151 10.27 -17.41 -11.59
C VAL A 151 9.53 -16.73 -12.74
N GLU A 152 8.23 -16.47 -12.54
CA GLU A 152 7.36 -15.72 -13.45
C GLU A 152 6.34 -14.92 -12.63
N GLU A 153 6.23 -13.62 -12.89
CA GLU A 153 5.29 -12.72 -12.23
C GLU A 153 4.39 -12.08 -13.28
N ALA A 154 3.09 -11.98 -12.99
CA ALA A 154 2.15 -11.26 -13.82
C ALA A 154 2.52 -9.76 -13.85
N PRO A 155 2.71 -9.15 -15.04
CA PRO A 155 3.10 -7.74 -15.12
C PRO A 155 1.97 -6.84 -14.63
N LEU A 156 2.32 -5.76 -13.93
CA LEU A 156 1.36 -4.79 -13.40
C LEU A 156 0.41 -4.25 -14.49
N GLU A 157 0.94 -3.99 -15.69
CA GLU A 157 0.14 -3.50 -16.81
C GLU A 157 -0.94 -4.49 -17.23
N GLY A 158 -0.63 -5.79 -17.25
CA GLY A 158 -1.63 -6.82 -17.54
C GLY A 158 -2.68 -6.94 -16.43
N LEU A 159 -2.30 -6.75 -15.17
CA LEU A 159 -3.26 -6.72 -14.06
C LEU A 159 -4.17 -5.49 -14.13
N ARG A 160 -3.64 -4.34 -14.57
CA ARG A 160 -4.40 -3.11 -14.80
C ARG A 160 -5.43 -3.28 -15.90
N GLU A 161 -5.04 -3.86 -17.04
CA GLU A 161 -5.94 -4.18 -18.14
C GLU A 161 -7.05 -5.14 -17.70
N LEU A 162 -6.68 -6.23 -17.00
CA LEU A 162 -7.63 -7.21 -16.49
C LEU A 162 -8.61 -6.60 -15.47
N ALA A 163 -8.12 -5.82 -14.50
CA ALA A 163 -8.97 -5.14 -13.53
C ALA A 163 -9.96 -4.19 -14.23
N GLY A 164 -9.49 -3.41 -15.20
CA GLY A 164 -10.33 -2.50 -15.98
C GLY A 164 -11.41 -3.22 -16.79
N ALA A 165 -11.07 -4.34 -17.45
CA ALA A 165 -12.01 -5.13 -18.25
C ALA A 165 -13.16 -5.71 -17.42
N HIS A 166 -12.92 -5.98 -16.14
CA HIS A 166 -13.90 -6.57 -15.21
C HIS A 166 -14.50 -5.57 -14.21
N GLY A 167 -14.13 -4.28 -14.27
CA GLY A 167 -14.59 -3.27 -13.33
C GLY A 167 -14.14 -3.49 -11.88
N LEU A 168 -12.98 -4.11 -11.69
CA LEU A 168 -12.39 -4.41 -10.39
C LEU A 168 -11.45 -3.29 -9.93
N ALA A 169 -11.28 -3.14 -8.61
CA ALA A 169 -10.19 -2.32 -8.09
C ALA A 169 -8.84 -3.03 -8.28
N LEU A 170 -7.79 -2.29 -8.62
CA LEU A 170 -6.41 -2.76 -8.56
C LEU A 170 -5.70 -2.10 -7.38
N ILE A 171 -5.20 -2.90 -6.45
CA ILE A 171 -4.46 -2.44 -5.27
C ILE A 171 -3.01 -2.90 -5.42
N ASP A 172 -2.07 -1.97 -5.62
CA ASP A 172 -0.63 -2.26 -5.71
C ASP A 172 0.09 -1.79 -4.45
N ASP A 173 0.47 -2.73 -3.58
CA ASP A 173 1.28 -2.47 -2.39
C ASP A 173 2.77 -2.51 -2.75
N LEU A 174 3.33 -1.33 -3.01
CA LEU A 174 4.77 -1.16 -3.30
C LEU A 174 5.66 -1.38 -2.07
N GLY A 175 5.15 -1.06 -0.87
CA GLY A 175 5.85 -1.13 0.42
C GLY A 175 7.09 -0.21 0.60
N SER A 176 7.85 0.07 -0.45
CA SER A 176 9.11 0.83 -0.42
C SER A 176 8.90 2.35 -0.32
N GLY A 177 7.76 2.84 -0.79
CA GLY A 177 7.49 4.28 -0.95
C GLY A 177 8.29 4.93 -2.08
N ALA A 178 8.93 4.14 -2.96
CA ALA A 178 9.59 4.64 -4.16
C ALA A 178 8.56 4.69 -5.30
N MET A 179 8.33 5.89 -5.84
CA MET A 179 7.48 6.17 -7.00
C MET A 179 8.34 6.69 -8.14
#